data_AF-A0A9D2EDI6-F1
#
_entry.id   AF-A0A9D2EDI6-F1
#
_cell.length_a   1.000
_cell.length_b   1.000
_cell.length_c   1.000
_cell.angle_alpha   90.00
_cell.angle_beta   90.00
_cell.angle_gamma   90.00
#
_symmetry.space_group_name_H-M   'P 1'
#
loop_
_entity.id
_entity.type
_entity.pdbx_description
1 polymer ?
#
loop_
_entity_poly.entity_id
_entity_poly.type
_entity_poly.pdbx_seq_one_letter_code
_entity_poly.pdbx_strand_id
1 'polypeptide(L)'
;MRWRRRGQLPVILRALGQPEESTAAGELVEVLGPQPAETWERSVGAPVRRVRRLLFASGSDILFSNNALVAVVLLLQPKGAARGVRVADWIPGTRNDASLDDLTKALGRPVRTTPHPGTHFELDGGYLQPHFNPLDSPWRRGGLQRITITSTNPAVNAMPKDADCATCNELLVRSDDEPDGLDVDATIGALSSALAAGVLTESPDRVRIADLRPLHDSGLMDRVECQLTCSTCRRVLCFTLLRDDAPTFDYYVWGDALIRPREPIPPVEQWGDAARIAQARRALQYVDHKPGGWFLLQRGEDLYLDARYSSSGFIDSSALIRLDEAELAAYQASGRDYLSDLAMRIHHNGPFRKESPYFARDLYRGPDRERYAREVSSAVADHTWIAQQRRPADGSEPPATT
;
A
#
# COMPACT_ATOMS: atom_id res chain seq x y z
N MET A 1 24.09 -18.63 17.97
CA MET A 1 24.19 -17.25 17.44
C MET A 1 24.59 -16.30 18.56
N ARG A 2 25.61 -15.43 18.38
CA ARG A 2 26.22 -14.61 19.45
C ARG A 2 25.24 -13.60 20.11
N TRP A 3 24.31 -13.03 19.35
CA TRP A 3 23.33 -12.07 19.87
C TRP A 3 22.34 -12.69 20.87
N ARG A 4 22.03 -13.99 20.77
CA ARG A 4 21.12 -14.69 21.69
C ARG A 4 21.65 -14.86 23.12
N ARG A 5 22.95 -14.65 23.35
CA ARG A 5 23.59 -14.92 24.65
C ARG A 5 24.24 -13.69 25.29
N ARG A 6 24.36 -12.56 24.59
CA ARG A 6 25.15 -11.40 25.04
C ARG A 6 24.55 -10.03 24.76
N GLY A 7 23.42 -9.95 24.04
CA GLY A 7 22.73 -8.68 23.75
C GLY A 7 21.37 -8.60 24.41
N GLN A 8 20.77 -7.41 24.41
CA GLN A 8 19.41 -7.17 24.94
C GLN A 8 18.29 -7.48 23.94
N LEU A 9 18.59 -7.76 22.67
CA LEU A 9 17.57 -8.12 21.65
C LEU A 9 16.62 -9.26 22.07
N PRO A 10 17.06 -10.34 22.76
CA PRO A 10 16.16 -11.37 23.25
C PRO A 10 15.12 -10.88 24.27
N VAL A 11 15.39 -9.79 25.01
CA VAL A 11 14.41 -9.20 25.93
C VAL A 11 13.23 -8.63 25.14
N ILE A 12 13.50 -7.89 24.06
CA ILE A 12 12.46 -7.39 23.15
C ILE A 12 11.65 -8.55 22.56
N LEU A 13 12.33 -9.55 21.99
CA LEU A 13 11.66 -10.65 21.30
C LEU A 13 10.75 -11.48 22.23
N ARG A 14 11.07 -11.58 23.52
CA ARG A 14 10.18 -12.23 24.51
C ARG A 14 8.98 -11.38 24.89
N ALA A 15 9.13 -10.05 24.88
CA ALA A 15 8.07 -9.11 25.25
C ALA A 15 7.06 -8.87 24.11
N LEU A 16 7.50 -9.01 22.85
CA LEU A 16 6.63 -8.90 21.68
C LEU A 16 5.42 -9.85 21.77
N GLY A 17 4.24 -9.30 21.50
CA GLY A 17 2.94 -9.96 21.59
C GLY A 17 2.41 -10.15 23.02
N GLN A 18 3.19 -9.81 24.05
CA GLN A 18 2.75 -9.94 25.44
C GLN A 18 1.97 -8.71 25.91
N PRO A 19 1.06 -8.86 26.90
CA PRO A 19 0.38 -7.74 27.54
C PRO A 19 1.35 -6.77 28.24
N GLU A 20 0.96 -5.50 28.42
CA GLU A 20 1.73 -4.47 29.16
C GLU A 20 2.08 -4.91 30.59
N GLU A 21 1.16 -5.63 31.25
CA GLU A 21 1.33 -6.12 32.62
C GLU A 21 2.22 -7.37 32.74
N SER A 22 2.67 -7.93 31.62
CA SER A 22 3.50 -9.14 31.64
C SER A 22 4.88 -8.89 32.22
N THR A 23 5.46 -9.91 32.88
CA THR A 23 6.84 -9.85 33.36
C THR A 23 7.84 -9.50 32.25
N ALA A 24 7.62 -10.01 31.04
CA ALA A 24 8.48 -9.72 29.89
C ALA A 24 8.41 -8.25 29.45
N ALA A 25 7.22 -7.63 29.47
CA ALA A 25 7.08 -6.20 29.19
C ALA A 25 7.73 -5.35 30.29
N GLY A 26 7.55 -5.73 31.57
CA GLY A 26 8.21 -5.08 32.71
C GLY A 26 9.74 -5.14 32.62
N GLU A 27 10.31 -6.31 32.32
CA GLU A 27 11.76 -6.47 32.08
C GLU A 27 12.28 -5.55 30.97
N LEU A 28 11.50 -5.37 29.89
CA LEU A 28 11.87 -4.49 28.78
C LEU A 28 11.85 -3.01 29.20
N VAL A 29 10.83 -2.59 29.96
CA VAL A 29 10.74 -1.21 30.50
C VAL A 29 11.94 -0.92 31.38
N GLU A 30 12.30 -1.83 32.30
CA GLU A 30 13.48 -1.67 33.17
C GLU A 30 14.78 -1.51 32.37
N VAL A 31 14.94 -2.26 31.27
CA VAL A 31 16.12 -2.15 30.39
C VAL A 31 16.16 -0.82 29.64
N LEU A 32 15.02 -0.27 29.22
CA LEU A 32 14.94 1.01 28.51
C LEU A 32 14.99 2.22 29.45
N GLY A 33 14.68 2.00 30.72
CA GLY A 33 14.65 2.98 31.80
C GLY A 33 13.32 2.85 32.55
N PRO A 34 13.31 2.74 33.88
CA PRO A 34 12.10 2.42 34.65
C PRO A 34 10.97 3.47 34.54
N GLN A 35 11.29 4.69 34.10
CA GLN A 35 10.33 5.76 33.92
C GLN A 35 10.35 6.29 32.47
N PRO A 36 9.25 6.15 31.72
CA PRO A 36 9.08 6.84 30.45
C PRO A 36 9.17 8.36 30.63
N ALA A 37 9.84 9.04 29.71
CA ALA A 37 9.91 10.50 29.67
C ALA A 37 8.57 11.10 29.20
N GLU A 38 7.88 10.42 28.31
CA GLU A 38 6.56 10.80 27.80
C GLU A 38 5.72 9.54 27.59
N THR A 39 4.43 9.66 27.87
CA THR A 39 3.44 8.62 27.58
C THR A 39 2.30 9.27 26.82
N TRP A 40 1.87 8.61 25.76
CA TRP A 40 0.75 9.07 24.96
C TRP A 40 -0.14 7.89 24.57
N GLU A 41 -1.42 8.16 24.38
CA GLU A 41 -2.43 7.17 24.05
C GLU A 41 -3.41 7.76 23.03
N ARG A 42 -3.82 6.97 22.03
CA ARG A 42 -4.86 7.35 21.05
C ARG A 42 -5.72 6.17 20.64
N SER A 43 -6.90 6.51 20.11
CA SER A 43 -7.75 5.60 19.34
C SER A 43 -7.40 5.67 17.85
N VAL A 44 -7.11 4.52 17.22
CA VAL A 44 -6.79 4.41 15.78
C VAL A 44 -7.79 3.51 15.08
N GLY A 45 -8.29 3.94 13.93
CA GLY A 45 -9.11 3.12 13.02
C GLY A 45 -10.52 2.83 13.52
N ALA A 46 -11.30 2.18 12.67
CA ALA A 46 -12.62 1.63 12.99
C ALA A 46 -12.63 0.16 12.49
N PRO A 47 -12.86 -0.85 13.34
CA PRO A 47 -13.09 -0.75 14.79
C PRO A 47 -11.90 -0.13 15.54
N VAL A 48 -12.19 0.47 16.70
CA VAL A 48 -11.19 1.21 17.48
C VAL A 48 -10.10 0.28 17.99
N ARG A 49 -8.85 0.68 17.75
CA ARG A 49 -7.68 0.13 18.44
C ARG A 49 -7.06 1.18 19.34
N ARG A 50 -6.85 0.84 20.60
CA ARG A 50 -6.12 1.70 21.55
C ARG A 50 -4.63 1.50 21.35
N VAL A 51 -3.95 2.55 20.94
CA VAL A 51 -2.51 2.56 20.75
C VAL A 51 -1.90 3.42 21.85
N ARG A 52 -1.01 2.83 22.64
CA ARG A 52 -0.27 3.49 23.71
C ARG A 52 1.21 3.44 23.40
N ARG A 53 1.90 4.56 23.58
CA ARG A 53 3.35 4.69 23.34
C ARG A 53 4.03 5.18 24.59
N LEU A 54 5.10 4.48 24.97
CA LEU A 54 6.01 4.90 26.03
C LEU A 54 7.30 5.38 25.37
N LEU A 55 7.63 6.67 25.51
CA LEU A 55 8.86 7.26 25.01
C LEU A 55 9.85 7.43 26.15
N PHE A 56 11.07 6.92 25.98
CA PHE A 56 12.12 6.96 26.99
C PHE A 56 13.12 8.08 26.68
N ALA A 57 13.80 8.59 27.72
CA ALA A 57 14.79 9.66 27.58
C ALA A 57 15.98 9.29 26.65
N SER A 58 16.22 7.99 26.46
CA SER A 58 17.20 7.44 25.50
C SER A 58 16.80 7.64 24.03
N GLY A 59 15.56 8.06 23.77
CA GLY A 59 14.95 8.13 22.45
C GLY A 59 14.31 6.81 22.01
N SER A 60 14.39 5.74 22.80
CA SER A 60 13.65 4.51 22.50
C SER A 60 12.15 4.70 22.73
N ASP A 61 11.33 3.92 22.04
CA ASP A 61 9.92 3.80 22.35
C ASP A 61 9.45 2.35 22.41
N ILE A 62 8.39 2.13 23.20
CA ILE A 62 7.58 0.91 23.18
C ILE A 62 6.20 1.28 22.68
N LEU A 63 5.62 0.46 21.81
CA LEU A 63 4.25 0.60 21.35
C LEU A 63 3.41 -0.61 21.72
N PHE A 64 2.26 -0.30 22.33
CA PHE A 64 1.18 -1.23 22.61
C PHE A 64 0.01 -0.95 21.67
N SER A 65 -0.65 -2.02 21.23
CA SER A 65 -1.93 -1.96 20.51
C SER A 65 -2.88 -2.93 21.19
N ASN A 66 -4.02 -2.44 21.66
CA ASN A 66 -4.98 -3.21 22.46
C ASN A 66 -4.31 -3.99 23.60
N ASN A 67 -3.48 -3.29 24.39
CA ASN A 67 -2.69 -3.82 25.50
C ASN A 67 -1.56 -4.80 25.12
N ALA A 68 -1.41 -5.21 23.86
CA ALA A 68 -0.33 -6.10 23.43
C ALA A 68 0.87 -5.29 22.90
N LEU A 69 2.09 -5.65 23.31
CA LEU A 69 3.32 -5.03 22.82
C LEU A 69 3.56 -5.44 21.36
N VAL A 70 3.52 -4.48 20.44
CA VAL A 70 3.58 -4.74 19.00
C VAL A 70 4.85 -4.23 18.34
N ALA A 71 5.50 -3.22 18.93
CA ALA A 71 6.76 -2.71 18.42
C ALA A 71 7.65 -2.10 19.50
N VAL A 72 8.96 -2.12 19.23
CA VAL A 72 9.99 -1.37 19.95
C VAL A 72 10.82 -0.61 18.92
N VAL A 73 11.01 0.70 19.10
CA VAL A 73 11.94 1.48 18.29
C VAL A 73 13.13 1.89 19.13
N LEU A 74 14.31 1.67 18.56
CA LEU A 74 15.58 2.11 19.11
C LEU A 74 16.09 3.26 18.24
N LEU A 75 16.02 4.49 18.73
CA LEU A 75 16.59 5.65 18.04
C LEU A 75 18.07 5.78 18.37
N LEU A 76 18.93 5.72 17.35
CA LEU A 76 20.38 5.88 17.52
C LEU A 76 20.80 7.35 17.53
N GLN A 77 20.00 8.20 16.87
CA GLN A 77 20.19 9.65 16.78
C GLN A 77 18.85 10.37 17.02
N PRO A 78 18.36 10.40 18.27
CA PRO A 78 17.14 11.15 18.61
C PRO A 78 17.35 12.66 18.43
N LYS A 79 16.35 13.35 17.87
CA LYS A 79 16.34 14.82 17.83
C LYS A 79 16.13 15.34 19.25
N GLY A 80 17.09 16.11 19.77
CA GLY A 80 16.95 16.82 21.06
C GLY A 80 17.40 16.05 22.32
N ALA A 81 17.85 14.80 22.23
CA ALA A 81 18.44 14.10 23.37
C ALA A 81 19.97 14.13 23.35
N ALA A 82 20.60 14.11 24.52
CA ALA A 82 22.06 14.19 24.68
C ALA A 82 22.81 13.00 24.07
N ARG A 83 22.18 11.81 24.01
CA ARG A 83 22.73 10.61 23.38
C ARG A 83 21.63 9.61 23.03
N GLY A 84 21.67 9.02 21.83
CA GLY A 84 20.78 7.93 21.43
C GLY A 84 21.24 6.56 21.92
N VAL A 85 20.45 5.54 21.57
CA VAL A 85 20.73 4.14 21.88
C VAL A 85 22.03 3.67 21.22
N ARG A 86 22.83 2.90 21.94
CA ARG A 86 23.97 2.17 21.36
C ARG A 86 23.50 0.81 20.85
N VAL A 87 23.49 0.60 19.54
CA VAL A 87 23.01 -0.67 18.97
C VAL A 87 23.88 -1.86 19.38
N ALA A 88 25.15 -1.65 19.72
CA ALA A 88 26.02 -2.69 20.25
C ALA A 88 25.50 -3.34 21.55
N ASP A 89 24.73 -2.62 22.37
CA ASP A 89 24.14 -3.13 23.62
C ASP A 89 22.99 -4.13 23.31
N TRP A 90 22.35 -3.98 22.15
CA TRP A 90 21.23 -4.81 21.68
C TRP A 90 21.69 -5.94 20.77
N ILE A 91 22.60 -5.62 19.85
CA ILE A 91 23.12 -6.51 18.81
C ILE A 91 24.66 -6.49 18.91
N PRO A 92 25.27 -7.41 19.70
CA PRO A 92 26.70 -7.41 19.93
C PRO A 92 27.51 -7.51 18.63
N GLY A 93 28.56 -6.70 18.51
CA GLY A 93 29.42 -6.65 17.32
C GLY A 93 28.96 -5.67 16.24
N THR A 94 27.96 -4.83 16.53
CA THR A 94 27.50 -3.75 15.63
C THR A 94 27.95 -2.38 16.12
N ARG A 95 27.77 -1.36 15.28
CA ARG A 95 28.03 0.05 15.57
C ARG A 95 26.80 0.89 15.25
N ASN A 96 26.73 2.13 15.73
CA ASN A 96 25.59 2.99 15.47
C ASN A 96 25.50 3.46 14.01
N ASP A 97 26.59 3.39 13.26
CA ASP A 97 26.64 3.61 11.82
C ASP A 97 26.61 2.30 11.03
N ALA A 98 26.18 1.18 11.62
CA ALA A 98 26.18 -0.13 10.95
C ALA A 98 25.46 -0.10 9.60
N SER A 99 26.07 -0.76 8.60
CA SER A 99 25.45 -1.06 7.31
C SER A 99 24.53 -2.28 7.38
N LEU A 100 23.77 -2.53 6.31
CA LEU A 100 23.03 -3.79 6.14
C LEU A 100 23.93 -5.03 6.20
N ASP A 101 25.15 -4.95 5.67
CA ASP A 101 26.13 -6.04 5.73
C ASP A 101 26.60 -6.30 7.16
N ASP A 102 26.83 -5.25 7.95
CA ASP A 102 27.20 -5.38 9.36
C ASP A 102 26.07 -6.04 10.17
N LEU A 103 24.83 -5.61 9.94
CA LEU A 103 23.65 -6.22 10.57
C LEU A 103 23.46 -7.67 10.16
N THR A 104 23.63 -8.00 8.87
CA THR A 104 23.57 -9.37 8.35
C THR A 104 24.58 -10.28 9.05
N LYS A 105 25.84 -9.82 9.19
CA LYS A 105 26.91 -10.55 9.89
C LYS A 105 26.60 -10.73 11.37
N ALA A 106 26.13 -9.67 12.05
CA ALA A 106 25.87 -9.72 13.48
C ALA A 106 24.65 -10.58 13.85
N LEU A 107 23.58 -10.52 13.05
CA LEU A 107 22.36 -11.30 13.24
C LEU A 107 22.53 -12.75 12.77
N GLY A 108 23.43 -12.99 11.79
CA GLY A 108 23.59 -14.29 11.15
C GLY A 108 22.36 -14.71 10.34
N ARG A 109 21.66 -13.72 9.77
CA ARG A 109 20.42 -13.90 9.00
C ARG A 109 20.53 -13.09 7.71
N PRO A 110 20.06 -13.63 6.57
CA PRO A 110 20.01 -12.87 5.34
C PRO A 110 18.98 -11.75 5.46
N VAL A 111 19.28 -10.66 4.78
CA VAL A 111 18.37 -9.52 4.66
C VAL A 111 17.28 -9.81 3.63
N ARG A 112 16.04 -9.43 3.94
CA ARG A 112 14.89 -9.45 3.02
C ARG A 112 14.67 -8.07 2.44
N THR A 113 14.55 -7.97 1.12
CA THR A 113 14.24 -6.72 0.43
C THR A 113 12.84 -6.81 -0.15
N THR A 114 12.01 -5.82 0.16
CA THR A 114 10.65 -5.69 -0.38
C THR A 114 10.46 -4.25 -0.88
N PRO A 115 9.62 -4.02 -1.90
CA PRO A 115 9.38 -2.69 -2.44
C PRO A 115 8.94 -1.69 -1.38
N HIS A 116 8.07 -2.10 -0.42
CA HIS A 116 7.62 -1.34 0.75
C HIS A 116 7.16 -2.31 1.87
N PRO A 117 7.40 -2.00 3.16
CA PRO A 117 8.00 -0.79 3.73
C PRO A 117 9.53 -0.87 3.81
N GLY A 118 10.14 -1.74 3.00
CA GLY A 118 11.58 -1.78 2.79
C GLY A 118 12.26 -3.01 3.40
N THR A 119 13.55 -2.86 3.62
CA THR A 119 14.46 -3.93 4.01
C THR A 119 14.25 -4.37 5.46
N HIS A 120 14.20 -5.68 5.73
CA HIS A 120 14.03 -6.22 7.08
C HIS A 120 14.77 -7.56 7.28
N PHE A 121 14.84 -8.03 8.53
CA PHE A 121 15.38 -9.32 8.94
C PHE A 121 14.31 -10.12 9.69
N GLU A 122 14.23 -11.41 9.38
CA GLU A 122 13.39 -12.37 10.12
C GLU A 122 14.19 -12.91 11.30
N LEU A 123 13.62 -12.80 12.50
CA LEU A 123 14.18 -13.28 13.75
C LEU A 123 13.26 -14.34 14.36
N ASP A 124 13.80 -15.17 15.24
CA ASP A 124 12.97 -16.11 16.00
C ASP A 124 12.11 -15.30 16.99
N GLY A 125 10.81 -15.18 16.70
CA GLY A 125 9.86 -14.42 17.53
C GLY A 125 9.63 -12.96 17.10
N GLY A 126 10.08 -12.55 15.92
CA GLY A 126 9.75 -11.22 15.39
C GLY A 126 10.57 -10.79 14.17
N TYR A 127 10.50 -9.51 13.87
CA TYR A 127 11.13 -8.91 12.69
C TYR A 127 11.91 -7.67 13.10
N LEU A 128 13.05 -7.44 12.45
CA LEU A 128 13.89 -6.26 12.65
C LEU A 128 14.00 -5.46 11.36
N GLN A 129 13.57 -4.20 11.40
CA GLN A 129 13.60 -3.28 10.28
C GLN A 129 14.57 -2.13 10.57
N PRO A 130 15.74 -2.07 9.90
CA PRO A 130 16.63 -0.93 9.99
C PRO A 130 16.12 0.23 9.12
N HIS A 131 16.27 1.46 9.60
CA HIS A 131 16.05 2.66 8.80
C HIS A 131 17.33 3.49 8.73
N PHE A 132 17.70 3.85 7.51
CA PHE A 132 18.91 4.58 7.18
C PHE A 132 18.58 6.00 6.76
N ASN A 133 19.55 6.89 6.89
CA ASN A 133 19.50 8.20 6.27
C ASN A 133 19.30 8.06 4.73
N PRO A 134 18.30 8.72 4.12
CA PRO A 134 18.05 8.63 2.68
C PRO A 134 19.24 9.07 1.80
N LEU A 135 20.13 9.90 2.34
CA LEU A 135 21.31 10.40 1.64
C LEU A 135 22.49 9.41 1.64
N ASP A 136 22.44 8.38 2.49
CA ASP A 136 23.49 7.39 2.65
C ASP A 136 23.12 6.07 1.97
N SER A 137 24.12 5.37 1.44
CA SER A 137 23.92 4.04 0.87
C SER A 137 23.85 3.01 2.01
N PRO A 138 22.70 2.30 2.20
CA PRO A 138 22.51 1.32 3.28
C PRO A 138 23.54 0.19 3.27
N TRP A 139 24.15 -0.08 2.12
CA TRP A 139 25.07 -1.19 1.88
C TRP A 139 26.55 -0.82 2.08
N ARG A 140 26.94 0.42 1.84
CA ARG A 140 28.38 0.80 1.74
C ARG A 140 28.86 1.80 2.76
N ARG A 141 28.00 2.71 3.23
CA ARG A 141 28.41 3.84 4.08
C ARG A 141 27.78 3.83 5.47
N GLY A 142 26.86 2.92 5.75
CA GLY A 142 26.15 2.93 7.01
C GLY A 142 25.08 4.01 7.04
N GLY A 143 24.96 4.74 8.14
CA GLY A 143 23.94 5.80 8.32
C GLY A 143 22.65 5.30 8.96
N LEU A 144 22.73 4.24 9.77
CA LEU A 144 21.61 3.72 10.54
C LEU A 144 21.11 4.75 11.56
N GLN A 145 19.85 5.16 11.42
CA GLN A 145 19.22 6.17 12.28
C GLN A 145 18.34 5.56 13.36
N ARG A 146 17.62 4.50 13.00
CA ARG A 146 16.75 3.76 13.92
C ARG A 146 16.65 2.29 13.55
N ILE A 147 16.40 1.47 14.56
CA ILE A 147 15.98 0.09 14.38
C ILE A 147 14.57 -0.04 14.92
N THR A 148 13.72 -0.72 14.17
CA THR A 148 12.38 -1.08 14.62
C THR A 148 12.27 -2.59 14.76
N ILE A 149 11.77 -3.08 15.88
CA ILE A 149 11.55 -4.50 16.11
C ILE A 149 10.05 -4.73 16.35
N THR A 150 9.48 -5.75 15.72
CA THR A 150 8.02 -5.99 15.67
C THR A 150 7.68 -7.48 15.78
N SER A 151 6.48 -7.79 16.27
CA SER A 151 5.95 -9.16 16.30
C SER A 151 5.44 -9.61 14.92
N THR A 152 4.94 -8.67 14.14
CA THR A 152 4.33 -8.90 12.83
C THR A 152 5.28 -8.50 11.70
N ASN A 153 5.19 -9.19 10.56
CA ASN A 153 6.03 -8.88 9.41
C ASN A 153 5.78 -7.44 8.93
N PRO A 154 6.79 -6.55 8.94
CA PRO A 154 6.62 -5.18 8.50
C PRO A 154 6.29 -5.10 7.00
N ALA A 155 6.70 -6.09 6.18
CA ALA A 155 6.37 -6.15 4.75
C ALA A 155 4.86 -6.09 4.44
N VAL A 156 4.04 -6.46 5.42
CA VAL A 156 2.60 -6.63 5.28
C VAL A 156 1.84 -5.77 6.30
N ASN A 157 2.31 -5.69 7.55
CA ASN A 157 1.59 -4.94 8.58
C ASN A 157 2.08 -3.50 8.75
N ALA A 158 1.14 -2.54 8.73
CA ALA A 158 1.43 -1.15 9.05
C ALA A 158 1.79 -1.00 10.54
N MET A 159 2.73 -0.11 10.86
CA MET A 159 3.14 0.07 12.24
C MET A 159 2.24 1.05 12.99
N PRO A 160 1.96 0.83 14.29
CA PRO A 160 1.17 1.77 15.08
C PRO A 160 1.80 3.17 15.22
N LYS A 161 3.13 3.29 15.14
CA LYS A 161 3.83 4.58 15.11
C LYS A 161 3.66 5.31 13.77
N ASP A 162 3.37 4.58 12.70
CA ASP A 162 3.13 5.21 11.40
C ASP A 162 1.81 5.99 11.42
N ALA A 163 0.92 5.71 12.39
CA ALA A 163 -0.27 6.51 12.65
C ALA A 163 0.02 7.91 13.22
N ASP A 164 1.28 8.25 13.52
CA ASP A 164 1.71 9.61 13.91
C ASP A 164 1.82 10.57 12.71
N CYS A 165 1.44 10.13 11.51
CA CYS A 165 1.44 11.01 10.36
C CYS A 165 0.43 12.16 10.56
N ALA A 166 0.94 13.39 10.62
CA ALA A 166 0.17 14.62 10.76
C ALA A 166 -0.88 14.86 9.65
N THR A 167 -0.77 14.14 8.53
CA THR A 167 -1.77 14.16 7.46
C THR A 167 -2.89 13.16 7.73
N CYS A 168 -2.58 12.03 8.36
CA CYS A 168 -3.53 10.92 8.50
C CYS A 168 -4.29 10.92 9.81
N ASN A 169 -3.67 11.42 10.88
CA ASN A 169 -4.20 11.39 12.24
C ASN A 169 -5.60 12.01 12.38
N GLU A 170 -5.92 13.01 11.55
CA GLU A 170 -7.17 13.77 11.62
C GLU A 170 -8.20 13.39 10.54
N LEU A 171 -7.92 12.37 9.72
CA LEU A 171 -8.81 12.00 8.61
C LEU A 171 -10.01 11.15 9.02
N LEU A 172 -9.88 10.37 10.10
CA LEU A 172 -10.99 9.62 10.66
C LEU A 172 -11.72 10.53 11.64
N VAL A 173 -13.03 10.74 11.42
CA VAL A 173 -13.89 11.50 12.32
C VAL A 173 -14.75 10.53 13.15
N ARG A 174 -14.76 10.73 14.46
CA ARG A 174 -15.57 9.92 15.40
C ARG A 174 -16.99 10.46 15.47
N SER A 175 -17.94 9.57 15.70
CA SER A 175 -19.31 9.97 16.01
C SER A 175 -19.37 10.55 17.43
N ASP A 176 -20.18 11.60 17.61
CA ASP A 176 -20.50 12.13 18.94
C ASP A 176 -21.46 11.21 19.72
N ASP A 177 -22.28 10.42 19.00
CA ASP A 177 -23.32 9.56 19.57
C ASP A 177 -22.78 8.22 20.08
N GLU A 178 -21.70 7.72 19.46
CA GLU A 178 -21.08 6.45 19.80
C GLU A 178 -19.57 6.65 20.06
N PRO A 179 -19.08 6.42 21.31
CA PRO A 179 -17.69 6.72 21.70
C PRO A 179 -16.58 6.05 20.86
N ASP A 180 -16.90 4.94 20.19
CA ASP A 180 -15.99 4.22 19.29
C ASP A 180 -16.51 4.21 17.83
N GLY A 181 -17.66 4.84 17.59
CA GLY A 181 -18.30 4.94 16.29
C GLY A 181 -17.55 5.86 15.34
N LEU A 182 -17.72 5.63 14.05
CA LEU A 182 -17.17 6.44 12.97
C LEU A 182 -18.30 7.28 12.37
N ASP A 183 -18.08 8.59 12.23
CA ASP A 183 -18.97 9.44 11.45
C ASP A 183 -18.59 9.28 9.97
N VAL A 184 -19.47 8.59 9.22
CA VAL A 184 -19.22 8.27 7.81
C VAL A 184 -19.13 9.53 6.97
N ASP A 185 -20.07 10.46 7.12
CA ASP A 185 -20.16 11.63 6.27
C ASP A 185 -19.05 12.64 6.57
N ALA A 186 -18.75 12.87 7.85
CA ALA A 186 -17.63 13.71 8.23
C ALA A 186 -16.28 13.11 7.80
N THR A 187 -16.11 11.79 7.89
CA THR A 187 -14.91 11.09 7.40
C THR A 187 -14.78 11.20 5.89
N ILE A 188 -15.86 11.02 5.11
CA ILE A 188 -15.85 11.25 3.65
C ILE A 188 -15.46 12.70 3.33
N GLY A 189 -15.98 13.67 4.09
CA GLY A 189 -15.66 15.09 3.95
C GLY A 189 -14.17 15.39 4.19
N ALA A 190 -13.59 14.84 5.27
CA ALA A 190 -12.18 14.98 5.60
C ALA A 190 -11.27 14.36 4.52
N LEU A 191 -11.58 13.14 4.08
CA LEU A 191 -10.83 12.46 3.02
C LEU A 191 -10.90 13.19 1.68
N SER A 192 -12.08 13.68 1.30
CA SER A 192 -12.28 14.44 0.06
C SER A 192 -11.52 15.77 0.07
N SER A 193 -11.50 16.45 1.21
CA SER A 193 -10.73 17.69 1.39
C SER A 193 -9.22 17.44 1.29
N ALA A 194 -8.73 16.37 1.90
CA ALA A 194 -7.34 15.97 1.84
C ALA A 194 -6.91 15.51 0.42
N LEU A 195 -7.80 14.85 -0.31
CA LEU A 195 -7.60 14.52 -1.72
C LEU A 195 -7.52 15.78 -2.59
N ALA A 196 -8.44 16.74 -2.40
CA ALA A 196 -8.44 18.02 -3.11
C ALA A 196 -7.18 18.87 -2.82
N ALA A 197 -6.65 18.79 -1.60
CA ALA A 197 -5.40 19.42 -1.20
C ALA A 197 -4.14 18.72 -1.75
N GLY A 198 -4.28 17.56 -2.42
CA GLY A 198 -3.17 16.80 -3.00
C GLY A 198 -2.29 16.08 -1.97
N VAL A 199 -2.75 15.96 -0.72
CA VAL A 199 -2.03 15.23 0.34
C VAL A 199 -2.39 13.73 0.36
N LEU A 200 -3.50 13.37 -0.29
CA LEU A 200 -3.87 11.98 -0.60
C LEU A 200 -3.89 11.76 -2.12
N THR A 201 -3.75 10.51 -2.54
CA THR A 201 -3.94 10.08 -3.92
C THR A 201 -4.83 8.85 -3.94
N GLU A 202 -5.87 8.88 -4.75
CA GLU A 202 -6.82 7.76 -4.86
C GLU A 202 -6.26 6.62 -5.71
N SER A 203 -6.54 5.39 -5.28
CA SER A 203 -6.21 4.19 -6.05
C SER A 203 -7.17 4.07 -7.25
N PRO A 204 -6.67 4.06 -8.49
CA PRO A 204 -7.53 4.06 -9.69
C PRO A 204 -8.30 2.74 -9.87
N ASP A 205 -7.87 1.66 -9.23
CA ASP A 205 -8.46 0.32 -9.28
C ASP A 205 -9.40 0.02 -8.09
N ARG A 206 -9.90 1.07 -7.43
CA ARG A 206 -10.79 1.03 -6.27
C ARG A 206 -11.96 1.99 -6.45
N VAL A 207 -12.96 1.87 -5.56
CA VAL A 207 -14.10 2.80 -5.55
C VAL A 207 -13.58 4.20 -5.23
N ARG A 208 -14.02 5.19 -6.01
CA ARG A 208 -13.69 6.58 -5.76
C ARG A 208 -14.38 7.08 -4.49
N ILE A 209 -13.75 7.96 -3.73
CA ILE A 209 -14.33 8.52 -2.50
C ILE A 209 -15.67 9.21 -2.78
N ALA A 210 -15.80 9.87 -3.93
CA ALA A 210 -17.04 10.50 -4.38
C ALA A 210 -18.17 9.52 -4.71
N ASP A 211 -17.85 8.24 -4.94
CA ASP A 211 -18.79 7.18 -5.29
C ASP A 211 -19.03 6.21 -4.12
N LEU A 212 -18.25 6.30 -3.04
CA LEU A 212 -18.32 5.41 -1.88
C LEU A 212 -19.73 5.36 -1.27
N ARG A 213 -20.32 6.52 -0.97
CA ARG A 213 -21.65 6.63 -0.36
C ARG A 213 -22.78 6.23 -1.33
N PRO A 214 -22.85 6.77 -2.57
CA PRO A 214 -23.87 6.34 -3.54
C PRO A 214 -23.88 4.84 -3.82
N LEU A 215 -22.70 4.20 -3.94
CA LEU A 215 -22.60 2.75 -4.14
C LEU A 215 -23.11 1.98 -2.91
N HIS A 216 -22.76 2.42 -1.71
CA HIS A 216 -23.23 1.78 -0.48
C HIS A 216 -24.74 1.91 -0.33
N ASP A 217 -25.29 3.12 -0.49
CA ASP A 217 -26.72 3.40 -0.40
C ASP A 217 -27.55 2.64 -1.47
N SER A 218 -26.94 2.28 -2.61
CA SER A 218 -27.60 1.47 -3.65
C SER A 218 -27.93 0.04 -3.20
N GLY A 219 -27.22 -0.48 -2.20
CA GLY A 219 -27.36 -1.86 -1.74
C GLY A 219 -26.90 -2.92 -2.76
N LEU A 220 -26.23 -2.55 -3.85
CA LEU A 220 -25.81 -3.50 -4.90
C LEU A 220 -24.52 -4.26 -4.58
N MET A 221 -23.78 -3.83 -3.55
CA MET A 221 -22.53 -4.45 -3.10
C MET A 221 -22.64 -4.76 -1.61
N ASP A 222 -22.02 -5.86 -1.17
CA ASP A 222 -21.95 -6.19 0.26
C ASP A 222 -20.86 -5.35 0.93
N ARG A 223 -19.81 -5.03 0.16
CA ARG A 223 -18.64 -4.25 0.59
C ARG A 223 -18.25 -3.19 -0.44
N VAL A 224 -18.29 -1.92 -0.04
CA VAL A 224 -17.79 -0.80 -0.85
C VAL A 224 -16.53 -0.24 -0.21
N GLU A 225 -15.38 -0.37 -0.86
CA GLU A 225 -14.09 0.09 -0.33
C GLU A 225 -13.41 1.13 -1.22
N CYS A 226 -13.10 2.28 -0.62
CA CYS A 226 -12.20 3.29 -1.17
C CYS A 226 -10.79 3.09 -0.58
N GLN A 227 -9.76 3.27 -1.42
CA GLN A 227 -8.37 3.28 -0.98
C GLN A 227 -7.65 4.56 -1.40
N LEU A 228 -6.96 5.18 -0.45
CA LEU A 228 -6.27 6.46 -0.62
C LEU A 228 -4.83 6.33 -0.10
N THR A 229 -3.83 6.73 -0.87
CA THR A 229 -2.43 6.73 -0.45
C THR A 229 -2.02 8.10 0.08
N CYS A 230 -1.50 8.15 1.30
CA CYS A 230 -0.96 9.39 1.88
C CYS A 230 0.39 9.75 1.24
N SER A 231 0.54 11.00 0.79
CA SER A 231 1.80 11.46 0.18
C SER A 231 2.94 11.59 1.20
N THR A 232 2.60 11.85 2.48
CA THR A 232 3.57 12.05 3.57
C THR A 232 4.12 10.74 4.12
N CYS A 233 3.25 9.81 4.49
CA CYS A 233 3.65 8.54 5.12
C CYS A 233 3.56 7.32 4.21
N ARG A 234 3.08 7.47 2.96
CA ARG A 234 2.95 6.41 1.95
C ARG A 234 2.02 5.24 2.34
N ARG A 235 1.30 5.35 3.45
CA ARG A 235 0.28 4.36 3.84
C ARG A 235 -0.93 4.45 2.95
N VAL A 236 -1.56 3.31 2.74
CA VAL A 236 -2.87 3.21 2.09
C VAL A 236 -3.93 3.20 3.17
N LEU A 237 -4.75 4.24 3.19
CA LEU A 237 -5.98 4.31 3.97
C LEU A 237 -7.03 3.49 3.23
N CYS A 238 -7.65 2.53 3.91
CA CYS A 238 -8.77 1.77 3.38
C CYS A 238 -9.99 2.14 4.20
N PHE A 239 -10.99 2.72 3.54
CA PHE A 239 -12.27 3.05 4.14
C PHE A 239 -13.37 2.22 3.47
N THR A 240 -14.08 1.43 4.26
CA THR A 240 -15.04 0.44 3.79
C THR A 240 -16.39 0.66 4.44
N LEU A 241 -17.43 0.70 3.62
CA LEU A 241 -18.82 0.61 4.04
C LEU A 241 -19.33 -0.80 3.76
N LEU A 242 -19.86 -1.45 4.78
CA LEU A 242 -20.45 -2.80 4.72
C LEU A 242 -21.98 -2.67 4.72
N ARG A 243 -22.69 -3.52 3.99
CA ARG A 243 -24.16 -3.46 3.93
C ARG A 243 -24.80 -3.72 5.29
N ASP A 244 -24.35 -4.77 5.97
CA ASP A 244 -24.98 -5.31 7.18
C ASP A 244 -24.05 -5.28 8.41
N ASP A 245 -23.00 -4.44 8.38
CA ASP A 245 -22.01 -4.34 9.45
C ASP A 245 -21.47 -2.90 9.58
N ALA A 246 -20.79 -2.62 10.69
CA ALA A 246 -20.20 -1.33 10.97
C ALA A 246 -19.13 -0.94 9.92
N PRO A 247 -19.01 0.36 9.58
CA PRO A 247 -17.98 0.81 8.66
C PRO A 247 -16.59 0.58 9.24
N THR A 248 -15.64 0.22 8.39
CA THR A 248 -14.24 0.00 8.80
C THR A 248 -13.33 1.04 8.18
N PHE A 249 -12.37 1.54 8.96
CA PHE A 249 -11.36 2.48 8.50
C PHE A 249 -10.01 2.07 9.08
N ASP A 250 -9.04 1.80 8.22
CA ASP A 250 -7.73 1.34 8.68
C ASP A 250 -6.60 1.71 7.71
N TYR A 251 -5.37 1.54 8.17
CA TYR A 251 -4.14 1.84 7.45
C TYR A 251 -3.39 0.56 7.13
N TYR A 252 -2.98 0.44 5.88
CA TYR A 252 -2.23 -0.70 5.37
C TYR A 252 -0.97 -0.25 4.67
N VAL A 253 0.02 -1.14 4.63
CA VAL A 253 1.09 -1.01 3.64
C VAL A 253 0.53 -1.36 2.26
N TRP A 254 1.20 -0.90 1.22
CA TRP A 254 0.73 -1.08 -0.16
C TRP A 254 0.45 -2.55 -0.53
N GLY A 255 1.30 -3.49 -0.10
CA GLY A 255 1.14 -4.91 -0.41
C GLY A 255 -0.16 -5.51 0.14
N ASP A 256 -0.49 -5.21 1.39
CA ASP A 256 -1.72 -5.69 2.03
C ASP A 256 -2.95 -5.03 1.42
N ALA A 257 -2.89 -3.71 1.20
CA ALA A 257 -3.98 -2.98 0.55
C ALA A 257 -4.30 -3.54 -0.84
N LEU A 258 -3.27 -3.95 -1.59
CA LEU A 258 -3.39 -4.49 -2.94
C LEU A 258 -4.20 -5.78 -2.99
N ILE A 259 -4.06 -6.66 -2.00
CA ILE A 259 -4.72 -7.97 -1.95
C ILE A 259 -6.07 -7.96 -1.23
N ARG A 260 -6.50 -6.79 -0.72
CA ARG A 260 -7.79 -6.69 -0.03
C ARG A 260 -8.95 -7.14 -0.93
N PRO A 261 -9.98 -7.80 -0.35
CA PRO A 261 -11.16 -8.21 -1.09
C PRO A 261 -11.80 -7.04 -1.82
N ARG A 262 -12.22 -7.30 -3.05
CA ARG A 262 -12.94 -6.34 -3.88
C ARG A 262 -14.02 -7.04 -4.67
N GLU A 263 -15.25 -6.56 -4.50
CA GLU A 263 -16.37 -6.92 -5.35
C GLU A 263 -16.32 -6.15 -6.68
N PRO A 264 -16.79 -6.74 -7.79
CA PRO A 264 -16.99 -6.02 -9.04
C PRO A 264 -17.92 -4.83 -8.81
N ILE A 265 -17.55 -3.66 -9.33
CA ILE A 265 -18.39 -2.46 -9.22
C ILE A 265 -19.53 -2.59 -10.23
N PRO A 266 -20.82 -2.50 -9.80
CA PRO A 266 -21.96 -2.56 -10.72
C PRO A 266 -21.93 -1.43 -11.76
N PRO A 267 -22.56 -1.63 -12.94
CA PRO A 267 -22.71 -0.58 -13.95
C PRO A 267 -23.28 0.70 -13.35
N VAL A 268 -22.71 1.86 -13.72
CA VAL A 268 -23.09 3.16 -13.14
C VAL A 268 -24.55 3.51 -13.38
N GLU A 269 -25.18 2.97 -14.41
CA GLU A 269 -26.60 3.13 -14.72
C GLU A 269 -27.52 2.62 -13.60
N GLN A 270 -27.02 1.75 -12.71
CA GLN A 270 -27.79 1.15 -11.63
C GLN A 270 -27.76 1.96 -10.32
N TRP A 271 -26.78 2.87 -10.15
CA TRP A 271 -26.56 3.58 -8.87
C TRP A 271 -26.17 5.06 -9.01
N GLY A 272 -25.64 5.46 -10.16
CA GLY A 272 -25.14 6.81 -10.40
C GLY A 272 -26.25 7.78 -10.83
N ASP A 273 -26.05 9.06 -10.52
CA ASP A 273 -26.88 10.13 -11.08
C ASP A 273 -26.57 10.39 -12.57
N ALA A 274 -27.35 11.28 -13.19
CA ALA A 274 -27.18 11.65 -14.59
C ALA A 274 -25.77 12.17 -14.93
N ALA A 275 -25.12 12.88 -14.01
CA ALA A 275 -23.77 13.41 -14.22
C ALA A 275 -22.73 12.30 -14.21
N ARG A 276 -22.84 11.33 -13.28
CA ARG A 276 -21.98 10.15 -13.20
C ARG A 276 -22.15 9.23 -14.41
N ILE A 277 -23.39 8.98 -14.82
CA ILE A 277 -23.68 8.20 -16.04
C ILE A 277 -23.07 8.88 -17.27
N ALA A 278 -23.23 10.21 -17.40
CA ALA A 278 -22.62 10.96 -18.50
C ALA A 278 -21.08 10.92 -18.45
N GLN A 279 -20.47 10.95 -17.26
CA GLN A 279 -19.03 10.81 -17.09
C GLN A 279 -18.53 9.42 -17.51
N ALA A 280 -19.19 8.35 -17.06
CA ALA A 280 -18.79 6.98 -17.39
C ALA A 280 -18.89 6.67 -18.88
N ARG A 281 -19.88 7.23 -19.58
CA ARG A 281 -20.00 7.14 -21.05
C ARG A 281 -18.86 7.82 -21.81
N ARG A 282 -18.15 8.75 -21.16
CA ARG A 282 -16.99 9.45 -21.74
C ARG A 282 -15.65 8.85 -21.30
N ALA A 283 -15.66 7.90 -20.36
CA ALA A 283 -14.46 7.21 -19.88
C ALA A 283 -14.03 6.08 -20.84
N LEU A 284 -12.80 5.60 -20.68
CA LEU A 284 -12.38 4.34 -21.30
C LEU A 284 -13.11 3.17 -20.62
N GLN A 285 -13.64 2.26 -21.43
CA GLN A 285 -14.37 1.08 -21.01
C GLN A 285 -13.63 -0.17 -21.47
N TYR A 286 -13.58 -1.20 -20.62
CA TYR A 286 -13.05 -2.49 -20.99
C TYR A 286 -13.91 -3.16 -22.09
N VAL A 287 -13.25 -3.75 -23.09
CA VAL A 287 -13.91 -4.53 -24.15
C VAL A 287 -13.46 -5.99 -24.10
N ASP A 288 -12.15 -6.24 -24.19
CA ASP A 288 -11.57 -7.58 -24.20
C ASP A 288 -10.10 -7.54 -23.75
N HIS A 289 -9.49 -8.68 -23.47
CA HIS A 289 -8.06 -8.78 -23.20
C HIS A 289 -7.48 -10.15 -23.57
N LYS A 290 -6.15 -10.18 -23.69
CA LYS A 290 -5.34 -11.41 -23.65
C LYS A 290 -4.52 -11.42 -22.37
N PRO A 291 -4.68 -12.41 -21.48
CA PRO A 291 -3.90 -12.49 -20.24
C PRO A 291 -2.40 -12.36 -20.49
N GLY A 292 -1.76 -11.41 -19.79
CA GLY A 292 -0.34 -11.12 -19.94
C GLY A 292 0.09 -10.44 -21.25
N GLY A 293 -0.84 -10.16 -22.17
CA GLY A 293 -0.55 -9.61 -23.49
C GLY A 293 -1.05 -8.18 -23.70
N TRP A 294 -2.37 -8.00 -23.79
CA TRP A 294 -2.97 -6.71 -24.16
C TRP A 294 -4.38 -6.55 -23.58
N PHE A 295 -4.82 -5.30 -23.45
CA PHE A 295 -6.22 -4.93 -23.18
C PHE A 295 -6.77 -4.11 -24.36
N LEU A 296 -8.00 -4.40 -24.75
CA LEU A 296 -8.79 -3.60 -25.70
C LEU A 296 -9.78 -2.76 -24.91
N LEU A 297 -9.80 -1.47 -25.22
CA LEU A 297 -10.61 -0.46 -24.53
C LEU A 297 -11.40 0.36 -25.56
N GLN A 298 -12.55 0.88 -25.15
CA GLN A 298 -13.41 1.72 -25.98
C GLN A 298 -13.71 3.05 -25.31
N ARG A 299 -13.78 4.13 -26.10
CA ARG A 299 -14.32 5.42 -25.67
C ARG A 299 -15.12 6.03 -26.81
N GLY A 300 -16.44 6.05 -26.69
CA GLY A 300 -17.33 6.38 -27.81
C GLY A 300 -17.15 5.37 -28.94
N GLU A 301 -16.84 5.84 -30.15
CA GLU A 301 -16.59 4.99 -31.32
C GLU A 301 -15.11 4.58 -31.47
N ASP A 302 -14.21 5.19 -30.69
CA ASP A 302 -12.78 4.91 -30.77
C ASP A 302 -12.41 3.65 -29.97
N LEU A 303 -11.59 2.78 -30.57
CA LEU A 303 -10.92 1.66 -29.90
C LEU A 303 -9.45 1.97 -29.60
N TYR A 304 -8.99 1.52 -28.44
CA TYR A 304 -7.64 1.68 -27.94
C TYR A 304 -7.06 0.32 -27.55
N LEU A 305 -5.81 0.07 -27.92
CA LEU A 305 -5.05 -1.11 -27.54
C LEU A 305 -3.96 -0.73 -26.54
N ASP A 306 -4.07 -1.25 -25.32
CA ASP A 306 -3.01 -1.21 -24.31
C ASP A 306 -2.16 -2.48 -24.44
N ALA A 307 -1.04 -2.37 -25.14
CA ALA A 307 -0.17 -3.51 -25.48
C ALA A 307 1.05 -3.56 -24.56
N ARG A 308 1.26 -4.70 -23.89
CA ARG A 308 2.45 -4.91 -23.05
C ARG A 308 3.70 -5.09 -23.90
N TYR A 309 4.79 -4.50 -23.47
CA TYR A 309 6.11 -4.68 -24.07
C TYR A 309 7.22 -4.71 -23.02
N SER A 310 8.36 -5.27 -23.40
CA SER A 310 9.54 -5.35 -22.54
C SER A 310 10.64 -4.49 -23.16
N SER A 311 11.12 -3.45 -22.46
CA SER A 311 12.19 -2.57 -22.99
C SER A 311 13.59 -3.16 -22.81
N SER A 312 13.73 -4.00 -21.80
CA SER A 312 14.85 -4.89 -21.50
C SER A 312 14.22 -6.09 -20.81
N GLY A 313 14.78 -7.30 -20.89
CA GLY A 313 14.15 -8.53 -20.35
C GLY A 313 13.81 -8.54 -18.85
N PHE A 314 13.95 -7.41 -18.15
CA PHE A 314 13.61 -7.18 -16.75
C PHE A 314 12.66 -5.98 -16.52
N ILE A 315 12.33 -5.19 -17.56
CA ILE A 315 11.45 -4.02 -17.45
C ILE A 315 10.26 -4.20 -18.38
N ASP A 316 9.13 -4.54 -17.79
CA ASP A 316 7.83 -4.59 -18.46
C ASP A 316 7.12 -3.24 -18.38
N SER A 317 6.54 -2.83 -19.49
CA SER A 317 5.75 -1.60 -19.64
C SER A 317 4.58 -1.87 -20.58
N SER A 318 3.73 -0.88 -20.83
CA SER A 318 2.67 -0.94 -21.84
C SER A 318 2.67 0.32 -22.69
N ALA A 319 2.18 0.20 -23.92
CA ALA A 319 1.95 1.31 -24.83
C ALA A 319 0.44 1.37 -25.13
N LEU A 320 -0.16 2.54 -24.95
CA LEU A 320 -1.58 2.76 -25.25
C LEU A 320 -1.67 3.46 -26.59
N ILE A 321 -2.25 2.78 -27.59
CA ILE A 321 -2.45 3.34 -28.92
C ILE A 321 -3.93 3.37 -29.26
N ARG A 322 -4.38 4.41 -29.98
CA ARG A 322 -5.68 4.38 -30.65
C ARG A 322 -5.55 3.59 -31.95
N LEU A 323 -6.49 2.69 -32.22
CA LEU A 323 -6.57 1.98 -33.49
C LEU A 323 -6.92 2.98 -34.60
N ASP A 324 -6.17 2.94 -35.70
CA ASP A 324 -6.56 3.68 -36.90
C ASP A 324 -7.63 2.92 -37.71
N GLU A 325 -8.10 3.52 -38.80
CA GLU A 325 -9.17 2.95 -39.64
C GLU A 325 -8.77 1.58 -40.24
N ALA A 326 -7.50 1.41 -40.63
CA ALA A 326 -7.03 0.16 -41.21
C ALA A 326 -6.89 -0.93 -40.14
N GLU A 327 -6.40 -0.57 -38.95
CA GLU A 327 -6.32 -1.47 -37.80
C GLU A 327 -7.70 -1.86 -37.28
N LEU A 328 -8.66 -0.93 -37.29
CA LEU A 328 -10.06 -1.20 -36.94
C LEU A 328 -10.72 -2.16 -37.94
N ALA A 329 -10.55 -1.92 -39.25
CA ALA A 329 -11.08 -2.82 -40.28
C ALA A 329 -10.45 -4.22 -40.18
N ALA A 330 -9.15 -4.31 -39.91
CA ALA A 330 -8.46 -5.58 -39.72
C ALA A 330 -8.93 -6.30 -38.44
N TYR A 331 -9.18 -5.56 -37.36
CA TYR A 331 -9.80 -6.11 -36.15
C TYR A 331 -11.22 -6.63 -36.43
N GLN A 332 -12.04 -5.91 -37.19
CA GLN A 332 -13.39 -6.38 -37.56
C GLN A 332 -13.36 -7.65 -38.41
N ALA A 333 -12.33 -7.83 -39.25
CA ALA A 333 -12.18 -9.01 -40.10
C ALA A 333 -11.58 -10.23 -39.39
N SER A 334 -10.64 -10.02 -38.46
CA SER A 334 -9.81 -11.10 -37.88
C SER A 334 -9.86 -11.17 -36.34
N GLY A 335 -10.60 -10.29 -35.69
CA GLY A 335 -10.85 -10.30 -34.25
C GLY A 335 -9.58 -10.29 -33.39
N ARG A 336 -9.57 -11.15 -32.35
CA ARG A 336 -8.53 -11.21 -31.32
C ARG A 336 -7.15 -11.58 -31.85
N ASP A 337 -7.08 -12.32 -32.96
CA ASP A 337 -5.83 -12.74 -33.57
C ASP A 337 -5.06 -11.53 -34.12
N TYR A 338 -5.78 -10.62 -34.79
CA TYR A 338 -5.19 -9.37 -35.27
C TYR A 338 -4.62 -8.51 -34.13
N LEU A 339 -5.35 -8.37 -33.03
CA LEU A 339 -4.89 -7.60 -31.87
C LEU A 339 -3.65 -8.22 -31.22
N SER A 340 -3.60 -9.56 -31.16
CA SER A 340 -2.43 -10.28 -30.67
C SER A 340 -1.22 -10.04 -31.56
N ASP A 341 -1.39 -10.10 -32.88
CA ASP A 341 -0.32 -9.82 -33.83
C ASP A 341 0.14 -8.36 -33.77
N LEU A 342 -0.79 -7.41 -33.63
CA LEU A 342 -0.49 -5.99 -33.47
C LEU A 342 0.30 -5.73 -32.18
N ALA A 343 -0.11 -6.32 -31.06
CA ALA A 343 0.62 -6.23 -29.79
C ALA A 343 2.06 -6.78 -29.92
N MET A 344 2.24 -7.91 -30.62
CA MET A 344 3.57 -8.46 -30.90
C MET A 344 4.41 -7.54 -31.80
N ARG A 345 3.80 -6.93 -32.82
CA ARG A 345 4.48 -5.92 -33.65
C ARG A 345 4.92 -4.72 -32.81
N ILE A 346 4.07 -4.21 -31.91
CA ILE A 346 4.42 -3.12 -31.00
C ILE A 346 5.62 -3.53 -30.14
N HIS A 347 5.54 -4.69 -29.49
CA HIS A 347 6.63 -5.24 -28.67
C HIS A 347 7.96 -5.29 -29.42
N HIS A 348 7.99 -5.92 -30.60
CA HIS A 348 9.21 -6.11 -31.38
C HIS A 348 9.81 -4.81 -31.94
N ASN A 349 8.97 -3.82 -32.26
CA ASN A 349 9.43 -2.53 -32.75
C ASN A 349 9.86 -1.58 -31.63
N GLY A 350 9.67 -1.95 -30.35
CA GLY A 350 10.12 -1.18 -29.19
C GLY A 350 9.54 0.24 -29.16
N PRO A 351 8.30 0.45 -28.67
CA PRO A 351 7.60 1.75 -28.75
C PRO A 351 8.28 2.88 -27.95
N PHE A 352 9.33 2.56 -27.19
CA PHE A 352 10.18 3.50 -26.47
C PHE A 352 11.31 4.11 -27.33
N ARG A 353 11.53 3.62 -28.56
CA ARG A 353 12.53 4.12 -29.50
C ARG A 353 11.92 5.10 -30.49
N LYS A 354 12.55 6.25 -30.73
CA LYS A 354 12.00 7.32 -31.59
C LYS A 354 11.75 6.87 -33.03
N GLU A 355 12.50 5.88 -33.49
CA GLU A 355 12.43 5.29 -34.83
C GLU A 355 11.25 4.33 -34.98
N SER A 356 10.63 3.92 -33.86
CA SER A 356 9.49 3.00 -33.86
C SER A 356 8.25 3.71 -34.43
N PRO A 357 7.48 3.06 -35.33
CA PRO A 357 6.23 3.63 -35.82
C PRO A 357 5.19 3.85 -34.71
N TYR A 358 5.37 3.19 -33.55
CA TYR A 358 4.48 3.30 -32.41
C TYR A 358 4.89 4.39 -31.40
N PHE A 359 6.09 4.97 -31.51
CA PHE A 359 6.60 5.93 -30.52
C PHE A 359 5.75 7.19 -30.42
N ALA A 360 5.37 7.77 -31.56
CA ALA A 360 4.54 8.97 -31.60
C ALA A 360 3.05 8.67 -31.33
N ARG A 361 2.65 7.39 -31.42
CA ARG A 361 1.27 6.93 -31.22
C ARG A 361 0.99 6.54 -29.76
N ASP A 362 2.03 6.26 -28.98
CA ASP A 362 1.90 5.87 -27.58
C ASP A 362 1.44 7.06 -26.72
N LEU A 363 0.18 7.00 -26.31
CA LEU A 363 -0.51 8.03 -25.52
C LEU A 363 0.08 8.16 -24.11
N TYR A 364 0.78 7.15 -23.58
CA TYR A 364 1.47 7.26 -22.30
C TYR A 364 2.74 8.12 -22.35
N ARG A 365 3.15 8.55 -23.55
CA ARG A 365 4.29 9.46 -23.74
C ARG A 365 3.86 10.91 -23.92
N GLY A 366 2.57 11.16 -24.11
CA GLY A 366 2.01 12.49 -24.30
C GLY A 366 1.85 13.29 -22.99
N PRO A 367 1.44 14.56 -23.09
CA PRO A 367 1.16 15.41 -21.93
C PRO A 367 0.06 14.84 -21.02
N ASP A 368 -0.88 14.09 -21.58
CA ASP A 368 -2.01 13.48 -20.86
C ASP A 368 -1.69 12.10 -20.24
N ARG A 369 -0.42 11.70 -20.16
CA ARG A 369 -0.02 10.35 -19.72
C ARG A 369 -0.63 9.92 -18.39
N GLU A 370 -0.68 10.81 -17.40
CA GLU A 370 -1.21 10.49 -16.06
C GLU A 370 -2.72 10.32 -16.07
N ARG A 371 -3.41 11.02 -16.98
CA ARG A 371 -4.85 10.85 -17.19
C ARG A 371 -5.13 9.49 -17.83
N TYR A 372 -4.45 9.17 -18.93
CA TYR A 372 -4.63 7.88 -19.61
C TYR A 372 -4.25 6.71 -18.71
N ALA A 373 -3.13 6.78 -17.99
CA ALA A 373 -2.74 5.72 -17.05
C ALA A 373 -3.81 5.47 -15.98
N ARG A 374 -4.45 6.52 -15.45
CA ARG A 374 -5.57 6.38 -14.50
C ARG A 374 -6.83 5.80 -15.15
N GLU A 375 -7.22 6.31 -16.32
CA GLU A 375 -8.42 5.81 -17.04
C GLU A 375 -8.26 4.32 -17.40
N VAL A 376 -7.10 3.92 -17.93
CA VAL A 376 -6.81 2.51 -18.24
C VAL A 376 -6.81 1.65 -16.98
N SER A 377 -6.09 2.06 -15.92
CA SER A 377 -6.02 1.30 -14.67
C SER A 377 -7.40 1.08 -14.06
N SER A 378 -8.28 2.07 -14.15
CA SER A 378 -9.66 1.97 -13.69
C SER A 378 -10.49 1.02 -14.55
N ALA A 379 -10.39 1.15 -15.89
CA ALA A 379 -11.14 0.30 -16.83
C ALA A 379 -10.78 -1.18 -16.72
N VAL A 380 -9.51 -1.52 -16.49
CA VAL A 380 -9.05 -2.92 -16.45
C VAL A 380 -8.97 -3.50 -15.04
N ALA A 381 -9.43 -2.76 -14.02
CA ALA A 381 -9.24 -3.11 -12.62
C ALA A 381 -9.77 -4.50 -12.24
N ASP A 382 -10.82 -5.01 -12.91
CA ASP A 382 -11.41 -6.33 -12.69
C ASP A 382 -10.85 -7.46 -13.59
N HIS A 383 -9.98 -7.12 -14.53
CA HIS A 383 -9.48 -8.01 -15.57
C HIS A 383 -7.96 -8.28 -15.47
N THR A 384 -7.37 -7.94 -14.33
CA THR A 384 -5.94 -8.16 -14.06
C THR A 384 -5.71 -9.45 -13.28
N TRP A 385 -4.49 -9.99 -13.32
CA TRP A 385 -4.11 -11.12 -12.45
C TRP A 385 -4.32 -10.82 -10.96
N ILE A 386 -4.06 -9.58 -10.54
CA ILE A 386 -4.31 -9.14 -9.16
C ILE A 386 -5.82 -9.18 -8.85
N ALA A 387 -6.69 -8.83 -9.80
CA ALA A 387 -8.13 -8.97 -9.63
C ALA A 387 -8.55 -10.42 -9.35
N GLN A 388 -7.90 -11.41 -9.97
CA GLN A 388 -8.14 -12.82 -9.68
C GLN A 388 -7.76 -13.18 -8.24
N GLN A 389 -6.65 -12.63 -7.74
CA GLN A 389 -6.19 -12.85 -6.35
C GLN A 389 -7.10 -12.17 -5.30
N ARG A 390 -7.89 -11.16 -5.70
CA ARG A 390 -8.81 -10.41 -4.81
C ARG A 390 -10.17 -11.08 -4.65
N ARG A 391 -10.52 -12.05 -5.50
CA ARG A 391 -11.81 -12.73 -5.43
C ARG A 391 -11.86 -13.60 -4.17
N PRO A 392 -12.94 -13.55 -3.38
CA PRO A 392 -13.13 -14.48 -2.28
C PRO A 392 -13.05 -15.93 -2.79
N ALA A 393 -12.55 -16.85 -1.97
CA ALA A 393 -12.33 -18.25 -2.34
C ALA A 393 -13.63 -19.06 -2.60
N ASP A 394 -14.80 -18.43 -2.63
CA ASP A 394 -16.08 -19.08 -2.90
C ASP A 394 -16.47 -19.01 -4.39
N GLY A 395 -15.92 -19.96 -5.14
CA GLY A 395 -16.75 -20.94 -5.87
C GLY A 395 -17.75 -20.49 -6.93
N SER A 396 -17.55 -19.37 -7.64
CA SER A 396 -18.23 -19.14 -8.93
C SER A 396 -17.22 -18.88 -10.04
N GLU A 397 -16.98 -19.95 -10.79
CA GLU A 397 -16.30 -19.91 -12.08
C GLU A 397 -17.02 -18.90 -12.98
N PRO A 398 -16.31 -17.94 -13.62
CA PRO A 398 -16.95 -17.08 -14.60
C PRO A 398 -17.55 -17.95 -15.72
N PRO A 399 -18.74 -17.65 -16.25
CA PRO A 399 -19.24 -18.35 -17.42
C PRO A 399 -18.21 -18.19 -18.53
N ALA A 400 -17.79 -19.31 -19.10
CA ALA A 400 -16.96 -19.31 -20.30
C ALA A 400 -17.72 -18.54 -21.39
N THR A 401 -17.28 -17.32 -21.67
CA THR A 401 -17.70 -16.57 -22.84
C THR A 401 -17.28 -17.35 -24.07
N THR A 402 -18.30 -17.82 -24.80
CA THR A 402 -18.19 -18.42 -26.13
C THR A 402 -18.05 -17.35 -27.19
#